data_AF-A0A6B2CVH5-F1
#
_entry.id   AF-A0A6B2CVH5-F1
#
_cell.length_a   1.000
_cell.length_b   1.000
_cell.length_c   1.000
_cell.angle_alpha   90.00
_cell.angle_beta   90.00
_cell.angle_gamma   90.00
#
_symmetry.space_group_name_H-M   'P 1'
#
loop_
_entity.id
_entity.type
_entity.pdbx_description
1 polymer ?
#
loop_
_entity_poly.entity_id
_entity_poly.type
_entity_poly.pdbx_seq_one_letter_code
_entity_poly.pdbx_strand_id
1 'polypeptide(L)' 'MKAYLVTREPSRWPGDVKVLYIPFADEDVLYIFDEKRGFMEIRGRDRITEFIARLRNGT' A
#
# COMPACT_ATOMS: atom_id res chain seq x y z
N MET A 1 9.02 10.61 1.58
CA MET A 1 8.37 9.33 1.24
C MET A 1 6.86 9.53 1.24
N LYS A 2 6.17 9.24 0.14
CA LYS A 2 4.71 9.24 0.02
C LYS A 2 4.25 7.82 -0.31
N ALA A 3 3.12 7.38 0.24
CA ALA A 3 2.56 6.06 -0.05
C ALA A 3 1.08 6.20 -0.41
N TYR A 4 0.65 5.43 -1.41
CA TYR A 4 -0.72 5.40 -1.92
C TYR A 4 -1.14 3.96 -2.11
N LEU A 5 -2.22 3.56 -1.45
CA LEU A 5 -2.81 2.25 -1.64
C LEU A 5 -3.95 2.33 -2.66
N VAL A 6 -3.81 1.64 -3.77
CA VAL A 6 -4.90 1.40 -4.72
C VAL A 6 -5.62 0.12 -4.31
N THR A 7 -6.93 0.20 -4.12
CA THR A 7 -7.76 -0.96 -3.74
C THR A 7 -9.21 -0.78 -4.19
N ARG A 8 -9.88 -1.90 -4.43
CA ARG A 8 -11.33 -1.99 -4.63
C ARG A 8 -12.11 -2.18 -3.32
N GLU A 9 -11.43 -2.46 -2.21
CA GLU A 9 -12.04 -2.76 -0.90
C GLU A 9 -11.46 -1.86 0.21
N PRO A 10 -11.71 -0.54 0.18
CA PRO A 10 -11.09 0.42 1.10
C PRO A 10 -11.42 0.14 2.57
N SER A 11 -12.58 -0.45 2.87
CA SER A 11 -13.00 -0.82 4.24
C SER A 11 -12.18 -1.95 4.86
N ARG A 12 -11.38 -2.69 4.09
CA ARG A 12 -10.49 -3.75 4.59
C ARG A 12 -9.15 -3.23 5.09
N TRP A 13 -8.86 -1.96 4.88
CA TRP A 13 -7.60 -1.34 5.26
C TRP A 13 -7.77 -0.46 6.50
N PRO A 14 -6.77 -0.44 7.40
CA PRO A 14 -6.86 0.37 8.61
C PRO A 14 -6.84 1.87 8.24
N GLY A 15 -7.58 2.67 9.00
CA GLY A 15 -7.89 4.07 8.65
C GLY A 15 -6.69 5.03 8.66
N ASP A 16 -5.53 4.59 9.16
CA ASP A 16 -4.26 5.30 9.11
C ASP A 16 -3.55 5.22 7.73
N VAL A 17 -4.02 4.34 6.84
CA VAL A 17 -3.48 4.19 5.48
C VAL A 17 -4.19 5.16 4.52
N LYS A 18 -3.42 5.94 3.76
CA LYS A 18 -3.97 6.76 2.67
C LYS A 18 -4.38 5.88 1.50
N VAL A 19 -5.69 5.74 1.30
CA VAL A 19 -6.28 4.88 0.26
C VAL A 19 -6.77 5.71 -0.93
N LEU A 20 -6.36 5.31 -2.12
CA LEU A 20 -6.95 5.70 -3.39
C LEU A 20 -7.93 4.60 -3.81
N TYR A 21 -9.23 4.87 -3.67
CA TYR A 21 -10.26 3.93 -4.09
C TYR A 21 -10.37 3.92 -5.62
N ILE A 22 -10.15 2.74 -6.23
CA ILE A 22 -10.29 2.55 -7.67
C ILE A 22 -11.18 1.31 -7.89
N PRO A 23 -12.44 1.48 -8.36
CA PRO A 23 -13.42 0.39 -8.42
C PRO A 23 -13.07 -0.71 -9.43
N PHE A 24 -12.19 -0.41 -10.39
CA PHE A 24 -11.70 -1.33 -11.42
C PHE A 24 -10.28 -1.84 -11.16
N ALA A 25 -9.76 -1.69 -9.92
CA ALA A 25 -8.48 -2.30 -9.58
C ALA A 25 -8.61 -3.82 -9.56
N ASP A 26 -7.77 -4.51 -10.34
CA ASP A 26 -7.73 -5.98 -10.40
C ASP A 26 -7.20 -6.60 -9.09
N GLU A 27 -6.25 -5.91 -8.45
CA GLU A 27 -5.64 -6.31 -7.19
C GLU A 27 -5.28 -5.08 -6.32
N ASP A 28 -5.01 -5.34 -5.03
CA ASP A 28 -4.50 -4.31 -4.13
C ASP A 28 -3.05 -3.97 -4.50
N VAL A 29 -2.73 -2.69 -4.67
CA VAL A 29 -1.39 -2.22 -5.03
C VAL A 29 -0.97 -1.06 -4.15
N LEU A 30 0.16 -1.20 -3.46
CA LEU A 30 0.79 -0.14 -2.69
C LEU A 30 1.91 0.51 -3.50
N TYR A 31 1.71 1.78 -3.84
CA TYR A 31 2.74 2.62 -4.47
C TYR A 31 3.48 3.42 -3.41
N ILE A 32 4.81 3.37 -3.44
CA ILE A 32 5.69 4.10 -2.54
C ILE A 32 6.61 4.96 -3.38
N PHE A 33 6.60 6.27 -3.12
CA PHE A 33 7.44 7.25 -3.80
C PHE A 33 8.45 7.82 -2.81
N ASP A 34 9.73 7.67 -3.12
CA ASP A 34 10.84 8.26 -2.40
C ASP A 34 11.70 9.08 -3.36
N GLU A 35 11.93 10.35 -3.06
CA GLU A 35 12.65 11.27 -3.97
C GLU A 35 14.12 10.85 -4.19
N LYS A 36 14.70 10.05 -3.28
CA LYS A 36 16.07 9.55 -3.39
C LYS A 36 16.15 8.17 -4.05
N ARG A 37 15.11 7.34 -3.86
CA ARG A 37 15.11 5.92 -4.28
C ARG A 37 14.19 5.60 -5.45
N GLY A 38 13.39 6.56 -5.92
CA GLY A 38 12.43 6.38 -7.01
C GLY A 38 11.08 5.86 -6.52
N PHE A 39 10.36 5.15 -7.38
CA PHE A 39 9.08 4.53 -7.04
C PHE A 39 9.24 3.02 -6.81
N MET A 40 8.45 2.49 -5.89
CA MET A 40 8.34 1.07 -5.59
C MET A 40 6.87 0.67 -5.58
N GLU A 41 6.60 -0.54 -6.04
CA GLU A 41 5.25 -1.07 -6.17
C GLU A 41 5.18 -2.44 -5.47
N ILE A 42 4.19 -2.62 -4.60
CA ILE A 42 3.91 -3.88 -3.93
C ILE A 42 2.50 -4.30 -4.30
N ARG A 43 2.39 -5.41 -5.03
CA ARG A 43 1.12 -5.99 -5.48
C ARG A 43 0.66 -7.11 -4.57
N GLY A 44 -0.65 -7.22 -4.39
CA GLY A 44 -1.29 -8.26 -3.63
C GLY A 44 -1.37 -7.96 -2.14
N ARG A 45 -2.55 -8.21 -1.55
CA ARG A 45 -2.87 -7.88 -0.17
C ARG A 45 -1.89 -8.48 0.85
N ASP A 46 -1.57 -9.76 0.71
CA ASP A 46 -0.73 -10.46 1.68
C ASP A 46 0.67 -9.83 1.78
N ARG A 47 1.25 -9.48 0.63
CA ARG A 47 2.56 -8.80 0.56
C ARG A 47 2.52 -7.40 1.15
N ILE A 48 1.43 -6.67 0.91
CA ILE A 48 1.26 -5.32 1.46
C ILE A 48 1.11 -5.39 2.98
N THR A 49 0.30 -6.32 3.50
CA THR A 49 0.13 -6.54 4.94
C THR A 49 1.44 -6.94 5.59
N GLU A 50 2.19 -7.87 5.00
CA GLU A 50 3.51 -8.27 5.48
C GLU A 50 4.48 -7.09 5.53
N PHE A 51 4.51 -6.28 4.47
CA PHE A 51 5.34 -5.09 4.40
C PHE A 51 5.00 -4.08 5.51
N ILE A 52 3.72 -3.79 5.74
CA ILE A 52 3.26 -2.89 6.80
C ILE A 52 3.61 -3.46 8.19
N ALA A 53 3.45 -4.77 8.39
CA ALA A 53 3.82 -5.43 9.63
C ALA A 53 5.32 -5.30 9.93
N ARG A 54 6.18 -5.49 8.92
CA ARG A 54 7.64 -5.27 9.05
C ARG A 54 7.97 -3.83 9.42
N LEU A 55 7.35 -2.85 8.76
CA LEU A 55 7.54 -1.44 9.08
C LEU A 55 7.15 -1.10 10.52
N ARG A 56 6.03 -1.63 11.01
CA ARG A 56 5.56 -1.41 12.39
C ARG A 56 6.48 -2.07 13.43
N ASN A 57 7.05 -3.22 13.10
CA ASN A 57 7.90 -3.99 14.01
C ASN A 57 9.38 -3.57 13.96
N GLY A 58 9.76 -2.62 13.11
CA GLY A 58 11.09 -2.00 13.11
C GLY A 58 12.26 -2.94 12.80
N THR A 59 12.02 -4.02 12.05
CA THR A 59 13.06 -4.98 11.64
C THR A 59 13.36 -4.89 10.15
#